data_AF-A0A5M7Q7A1-F1
#
_entry.id   AF-A0A5M7Q7A1-F1
#
_cell.length_a   1.000
_cell.length_b   1.000
_cell.length_c   1.000
_cell.angle_alpha   90.00
_cell.angle_beta   90.00
_cell.angle_gamma   90.00
#
_symmetry.space_group_name_H-M   'P 1'
#
loop_
_entity.id
_entity.type
_entity.pdbx_description
1 polymer ?
#
loop_
_entity_poly.entity_id
_entity_poly.type
_entity_poly.pdbx_seq_one_letter_code
_entity_poly.pdbx_strand_id
1 'polypeptide(L)'
;MRLLLQFFFGALYLITGYVSFQALLHYASSGHSGVITEMRSYLVAPLLCALLWLLFYLVAWWSFRKIALLSVAKETAFQSLFFLANSVCLAGLTLFSVPGRKAALNTVQLMKIDVTDFAWIYLASAAITLVVFALIRRRWA
;
A
#
# COMPACT_ATOMS: atom_id res chain seq x y z
N MET A 1 14.96 21.77 0.62
CA MET A 1 14.15 21.03 -0.38
C MET A 1 14.11 19.52 -0.17
N ARG A 2 15.25 18.80 -0.07
CA ARG A 2 15.23 17.31 0.06
C ARG A 2 14.46 16.79 1.28
N LEU A 3 14.57 17.43 2.44
CA LEU A 3 13.78 17.10 3.64
C LEU A 3 12.27 17.34 3.43
N LEU A 4 11.91 18.47 2.83
CA LEU A 4 10.52 18.82 2.49
C LEU A 4 9.89 17.78 1.57
N LEU A 5 10.64 17.29 0.58
CA LEU A 5 10.24 16.20 -0.30
C LEU A 5 9.96 14.89 0.46
N GLN A 6 10.81 14.56 1.44
CA GLN A 6 10.63 13.37 2.28
C GLN A 6 9.36 13.45 3.13
N PHE A 7 9.11 14.61 3.75
CA PHE A 7 7.90 14.81 4.54
C PHE A 7 6.65 14.77 3.66
N PHE A 8 6.70 15.38 2.48
CA PHE A 8 5.59 15.37 1.53
C PHE A 8 5.21 13.94 1.11
N PHE A 9 6.17 13.14 0.64
CA PHE A 9 5.88 11.75 0.27
C PHE A 9 5.54 10.89 1.49
N GLY A 10 6.18 11.11 2.65
CA GLY A 10 5.80 10.43 3.88
C GLY A 10 4.33 10.66 4.26
N ALA A 11 3.85 11.91 4.14
CA ALA A 11 2.45 12.24 4.35
C ALA A 11 1.53 11.59 3.30
N LEU A 12 1.93 11.57 2.03
CA LEU A 12 1.16 10.86 0.99
C LEU A 12 1.05 9.37 1.29
N TYR A 13 2.15 8.70 1.67
CA TYR A 13 2.12 7.28 2.03
C TYR A 13 1.24 6.99 3.24
N LEU A 14 1.25 7.87 4.26
CA LEU A 14 0.35 7.76 5.41
C LEU A 14 -1.12 7.86 4.99
N ILE A 15 -1.48 8.90 4.23
CA ILE A 15 -2.86 9.13 3.79
C ILE A 15 -3.33 7.96 2.91
N THR A 16 -2.50 7.55 1.94
CA THR A 16 -2.85 6.44 1.05
C THR A 16 -2.96 5.12 1.79
N GLY A 17 -2.05 4.80 2.70
CA GLY A 17 -2.15 3.58 3.51
C GLY A 17 -3.38 3.55 4.42
N TYR A 18 -3.82 4.70 4.93
CA TYR A 18 -5.08 4.79 5.69
C TYR A 18 -6.30 4.54 4.80
N VAL A 19 -6.37 5.20 3.65
CA VAL A 19 -7.52 5.12 2.73
C VAL A 19 -7.59 3.78 2.00
N SER A 20 -6.44 3.16 1.70
CA SER A 20 -6.37 1.91 0.94
C SER A 20 -7.06 0.75 1.65
N PHE A 21 -7.09 0.73 2.98
CA PHE A 21 -7.81 -0.30 3.74
C PHE A 21 -9.33 -0.22 3.52
N GLN A 22 -9.89 0.99 3.43
CA GLN A 22 -11.32 1.16 3.16
C GLN A 22 -11.68 0.69 1.75
N ALA A 23 -10.84 0.99 0.75
CA ALA A 23 -11.04 0.52 -0.62
C ALA A 23 -10.97 -1.02 -0.71
N LEU A 24 -10.05 -1.62 0.02
CA LEU A 24 -9.87 -3.06 0.13
C LEU A 24 -11.09 -3.75 0.79
N LEU A 25 -11.59 -3.19 1.89
CA LEU A 25 -12.79 -3.66 2.58
C LEU A 25 -14.02 -3.58 1.68
N HIS A 26 -14.23 -2.44 1.01
CA HIS A 26 -15.34 -2.26 0.08
C HIS A 26 -15.28 -3.25 -1.08
N TYR A 27 -14.08 -3.57 -1.57
CA TYR A 27 -13.91 -4.57 -2.63
C TYR A 27 -14.17 -6.00 -2.14
N ALA A 28 -13.73 -6.32 -0.92
CA ALA A 28 -13.96 -7.63 -0.29
C ALA A 28 -15.42 -7.86 0.10
N SER A 29 -16.16 -6.82 0.48
CA SER A 29 -17.56 -6.93 0.92
C SER A 29 -18.57 -6.94 -0.23
N SER A 30 -18.16 -6.74 -1.49
CA SER A 30 -19.02 -6.84 -2.69
C SER A 30 -20.37 -6.12 -2.59
N GLY A 31 -20.45 -4.99 -1.88
CA GLY A 31 -21.70 -4.24 -1.67
C GLY A 31 -22.67 -4.86 -0.65
N HIS A 32 -22.30 -5.96 0.00
CA HIS A 32 -23.06 -6.52 1.11
C HIS A 32 -22.70 -5.79 2.40
N SER A 33 -23.73 -5.43 3.16
CA SER A 33 -23.65 -4.93 4.53
C SER A 33 -23.18 -6.06 5.47
N GLY A 34 -21.95 -6.55 5.27
CA GLY A 34 -21.26 -7.27 6.31
C GLY A 34 -21.06 -6.30 7.46
N VAL A 35 -21.84 -6.46 8.53
CA VAL A 35 -21.68 -5.69 9.75
C VAL A 35 -20.27 -6.03 10.27
N ILE A 36 -19.32 -5.14 10.01
CA ILE A 36 -18.00 -5.19 10.63
C ILE A 36 -18.25 -4.89 12.11
N THR A 37 -18.49 -5.94 12.89
CA THR A 37 -18.94 -5.87 14.29
C THR A 37 -17.87 -5.29 15.23
N GLU A 38 -16.64 -5.14 14.75
CA GLU A 38 -15.52 -4.62 15.55
C GLU A 38 -15.14 -3.19 15.12
N MET A 39 -15.45 -2.22 15.98
CA MET A 39 -15.00 -0.81 15.89
C MET A 39 -13.49 -0.67 15.63
N ARG A 40 -12.70 -1.67 16.08
CA ARG A 40 -11.25 -1.77 15.83
C ARG A 40 -10.90 -1.85 14.35
N SER A 41 -11.71 -2.48 13.53
CA SER A 41 -11.46 -2.61 12.09
C SER A 41 -11.67 -1.29 11.34
N TYR A 42 -12.44 -0.34 11.89
CA TYR A 42 -12.65 0.98 11.26
C TYR A 42 -11.57 2.01 11.59
N LEU A 43 -10.82 1.81 12.67
CA LEU A 43 -9.83 2.79 13.16
C LEU A 43 -8.42 2.19 13.24
N VAL A 44 -8.27 1.04 13.92
CA VAL A 44 -6.95 0.45 14.20
C VAL A 44 -6.34 -0.15 12.93
N ALA A 45 -7.11 -0.90 12.14
CA ALA A 45 -6.57 -1.53 10.94
C ALA A 45 -6.13 -0.51 9.86
N PRO A 46 -6.90 0.56 9.53
CA PRO A 46 -6.42 1.65 8.68
C PRO A 46 -5.16 2.32 9.20
N LEU A 47 -5.06 2.56 10.51
CA LEU A 47 -3.87 3.16 11.12
C LEU A 47 -2.64 2.24 10.99
N LEU A 48 -2.81 0.93 11.21
CA LEU A 48 -1.74 -0.05 11.00
C LEU A 48 -1.30 -0.09 9.53
N CYS A 49 -2.23 -0.04 8.58
CA CYS A 49 -1.90 0.06 7.16
C CYS A 49 -1.15 1.35 6.82
N ALA A 50 -1.57 2.49 7.37
CA ALA A 50 -0.88 3.78 7.21
C ALA A 50 0.56 3.72 7.73
N LEU A 51 0.76 3.19 8.94
CA LEU A 51 2.08 3.05 9.55
C LEU A 51 2.96 2.07 8.76
N LEU A 52 2.40 0.97 8.27
CA LEU A 52 3.12 0.01 7.44
C LEU A 52 3.59 0.65 6.13
N TRP A 53 2.73 1.43 5.46
CA TRP A 53 3.08 2.16 4.25
C TRP A 53 4.14 3.23 4.49
N LEU A 54 4.05 3.95 5.61
CA LEU A 54 5.08 4.90 6.01
C LEU A 54 6.42 4.19 6.25
N LEU A 55 6.41 3.10 7.01
CA LEU A 55 7.62 2.32 7.29
C LEU A 55 8.25 1.82 5.98
N PHE A 56 7.44 1.29 5.08
CA PHE A 56 7.88 0.87 3.75
C PHE A 56 8.53 2.02 2.98
N TYR A 57 7.90 3.19 2.94
CA TYR A 57 8.46 4.37 2.30
C TYR A 57 9.82 4.77 2.89
N LEU A 58 9.95 4.76 4.22
CA LEU A 58 11.21 5.09 4.90
C LEU A 58 12.33 4.09 4.55
N VAL A 59 12.01 2.79 4.54
CA VAL A 59 12.95 1.73 4.15
C VAL A 59 13.36 1.86 2.68
N ALA A 60 12.39 2.06 1.78
CA ALA A 60 12.64 2.26 0.36
C ALA A 60 13.52 3.50 0.11
N TRP A 61 13.17 4.63 0.74
CA TRP A 61 13.93 5.87 0.66
C TRP A 61 15.38 5.69 1.10
N TRP A 62 15.60 5.06 2.25
CA TRP A 62 16.94 4.76 2.77
C TRP A 62 17.71 3.85 1.80
N SER A 63 17.05 2.83 1.27
CA SER A 63 17.64 1.85 0.35
C SER A 63 18.03 2.50 -0.99
N PHE A 64 17.18 3.33 -1.59
CA PHE A 64 17.46 3.98 -2.87
C PHE A 64 18.60 4.98 -2.78
N ARG A 65 18.77 5.66 -1.64
CA ARG A 65 19.94 6.53 -1.41
C ARG A 65 21.26 5.76 -1.37
N LYS A 66 21.25 4.51 -0.92
CA LYS A 66 22.44 3.63 -0.95
C LYS A 66 22.81 3.18 -2.37
N ILE A 67 21.85 3.20 -3.29
CA ILE A 67 22.07 2.83 -4.69
C ILE A 67 22.66 3.99 -5.49
N ALA A 68 21.98 5.15 -5.48
CA ALA A 68 22.44 6.34 -6.22
C ALA A 68 21.78 7.61 -5.67
N LEU A 69 22.54 8.72 -5.67
CA LEU A 69 22.03 10.05 -5.31
C LEU A 69 21.62 10.81 -6.58
N LEU A 70 20.33 11.11 -6.72
CA LEU A 70 19.81 11.86 -7.86
C LEU A 70 19.70 13.37 -7.56
N SER A 71 19.62 14.18 -8.62
CA SER A 71 19.26 15.60 -8.50
C SER A 71 17.85 15.75 -7.94
N VAL A 72 17.50 16.93 -7.39
CA VAL A 72 16.19 17.16 -6.75
C VAL A 72 15.03 16.89 -7.72
N ALA A 73 15.14 17.35 -8.98
CA ALA A 73 14.10 17.12 -9.99
C ALA A 73 13.92 15.63 -10.33
N LYS A 74 15.04 14.91 -10.55
CA LYS A 74 15.01 13.47 -10.80
C LYS A 74 14.47 12.70 -9.59
N GLU A 75 14.80 13.13 -8.37
CA GLU A 75 14.29 12.52 -7.13
C GLU A 75 12.78 12.69 -7.01
N THR A 76 12.26 13.89 -7.25
CA THR A 76 10.80 14.13 -7.25
C THR A 76 10.09 13.23 -8.26
N ALA A 77 10.58 13.18 -9.50
CA ALA A 77 10.00 12.33 -10.53
C ALA A 77 10.05 10.84 -10.15
N PHE A 78 11.19 10.39 -9.61
CA PHE A 78 11.38 9.01 -9.18
C PHE A 78 10.42 8.64 -8.03
N GLN A 79 10.30 9.49 -7.01
CA GLN A 79 9.39 9.25 -5.87
C GLN A 79 7.92 9.27 -6.29
N SER A 80 7.53 10.17 -7.19
CA SER A 80 6.17 10.19 -7.77
C SER A 80 5.85 8.89 -8.51
N LEU A 81 6.76 8.45 -9.39
CA LEU A 81 6.60 7.20 -10.12
C LEU A 81 6.56 5.99 -9.18
N PHE A 82 7.41 5.99 -8.15
CA PHE A 82 7.45 4.92 -7.14
C PHE A 82 6.14 4.82 -6.36
N PHE A 83 5.62 5.96 -5.90
CA PHE A 83 4.34 6.05 -5.20
C PHE A 83 3.16 5.59 -6.07
N LEU A 84 3.10 6.05 -7.33
CA LEU A 84 2.07 5.65 -8.28
C LEU A 84 2.13 4.15 -8.59
N ALA A 85 3.33 3.64 -8.87
CA ALA A 85 3.53 2.22 -9.16
C ALA A 85 3.14 1.33 -7.97
N ASN A 86 3.45 1.76 -6.75
CA ASN A 86 3.03 1.04 -5.54
C ASN A 86 1.51 1.03 -5.39
N SER A 87 0.86 2.19 -5.54
CA SER A 87 -0.60 2.29 -5.48
C SER A 87 -1.29 1.41 -6.53
N VAL A 88 -0.78 1.40 -7.77
CA VAL A 88 -1.30 0.56 -8.86
C VAL A 88 -1.06 -0.92 -8.58
N CYS A 89 0.12 -1.29 -8.08
CA CYS A 89 0.44 -2.67 -7.74
C CYS A 89 -0.46 -3.19 -6.61
N LEU A 90 -0.69 -2.38 -5.57
CA LEU A 90 -1.59 -2.70 -4.47
C LEU A 90 -3.02 -2.93 -4.98
N ALA A 91 -3.53 -2.01 -5.79
CA ALA A 91 -4.85 -2.14 -6.40
C ALA A 91 -4.95 -3.40 -7.27
N GLY A 92 -3.95 -3.66 -8.12
CA GLY A 92 -3.90 -4.85 -8.97
C GLY A 92 -3.91 -6.14 -8.15
N LEU A 93 -3.03 -6.28 -7.17
CA LEU A 93 -2.99 -7.47 -6.31
C LEU A 93 -4.29 -7.66 -5.52
N THR A 94 -4.89 -6.57 -5.04
CA THR A 94 -6.22 -6.61 -4.40
C THR A 94 -7.28 -7.21 -5.34
N LEU A 95 -7.30 -6.76 -6.61
CA LEU A 95 -8.25 -7.26 -7.62
C LEU A 95 -8.03 -8.75 -7.94
N PHE A 96 -6.79 -9.25 -7.90
CA PHE A 96 -6.47 -10.65 -8.20
C PHE A 96 -6.64 -11.60 -7.00
N SER A 97 -6.47 -11.13 -5.76
CA SER A 97 -6.51 -11.98 -4.56
C SER A 97 -7.92 -12.17 -3.98
N VAL A 98 -8.87 -11.29 -4.29
CA VAL A 98 -10.24 -11.30 -3.75
C VAL A 98 -11.30 -12.09 -4.57
N PRO A 99 -11.17 -12.38 -5.88
CA PRO A 99 -12.19 -13.11 -6.65
C PRO A 99 -12.54 -14.49 -6.08
N GLY A 100 -11.57 -15.20 -5.51
CA GLY A 100 -11.79 -16.51 -4.87
C GLY A 100 -12.69 -16.45 -3.62
N ARG A 101 -12.79 -15.28 -2.95
CA ARG A 101 -13.70 -15.07 -1.81
C ARG A 101 -15.12 -14.74 -2.24
N LYS A 102 -15.32 -14.16 -3.43
CA LYS A 102 -16.65 -13.83 -3.97
C LYS A 102 -17.52 -15.08 -4.19
N ALA A 103 -16.91 -16.22 -4.52
CA ALA A 103 -17.62 -17.49 -4.69
C ALA A 103 -18.09 -18.13 -3.36
N ALA A 104 -17.45 -17.81 -2.23
CA ALA A 104 -17.79 -18.37 -0.92
C ALA A 104 -18.89 -17.58 -0.18
N LEU A 105 -19.30 -16.41 -0.69
CA LEU A 105 -20.21 -15.44 -0.05
C LEU A 105 -21.69 -15.64 -0.41
N ASN A 106 -22.08 -16.72 -1.10
CA ASN A 106 -23.49 -17.04 -1.42
C ASN A 106 -24.34 -17.41 -0.18
N THR A 107 -23.79 -17.33 1.03
CA THR A 107 -24.54 -17.48 2.28
C THR A 107 -24.17 -16.34 3.22
N VAL A 108 -25.16 -15.73 3.88
CA VAL A 108 -24.98 -14.63 4.84
C VAL A 108 -24.19 -15.16 6.03
N GLN A 109 -22.87 -15.03 5.97
CA GLN A 109 -21.96 -15.35 7.07
C GLN A 109 -21.34 -14.06 7.59
N LEU A 110 -21.31 -13.92 8.92
CA LEU A 110 -20.48 -12.93 9.62
C LEU A 110 -19.03 -13.16 9.20
N MET A 111 -18.54 -12.33 8.27
CA MET A 111 -17.20 -12.47 7.74
C MET A 111 -16.22 -11.92 8.78
N LYS A 112 -15.53 -12.81 9.50
CA LYS A 112 -14.34 -12.42 10.25
C LYS A 112 -13.26 -12.10 9.22
N ILE A 113 -13.11 -10.82 8.92
CA ILE A 113 -12.05 -10.30 8.05
C ILE A 113 -10.75 -10.48 8.81
N ASP A 114 -10.05 -11.58 8.55
CA ASP A 114 -8.70 -11.78 9.10
C ASP A 114 -7.75 -10.79 8.41
N VAL A 115 -7.26 -9.83 9.20
CA VAL A 115 -6.36 -8.75 8.76
C VAL A 115 -5.04 -9.33 8.20
N THR A 116 -4.69 -10.55 8.62
CA THR A 116 -3.48 -11.26 8.21
C THR A 116 -3.48 -11.60 6.71
N ASP A 117 -4.64 -11.89 6.14
CA ASP A 117 -4.78 -12.19 4.71
C ASP A 117 -4.51 -10.97 3.83
N PHE A 118 -4.80 -9.78 4.36
CA PHE A 118 -4.57 -8.53 3.66
C PHE A 118 -3.13 -8.04 3.83
N ALA A 119 -2.48 -8.34 4.96
CA ALA A 119 -1.08 -7.99 5.19
C ALA A 119 -0.16 -8.53 4.07
N TRP A 120 -0.43 -9.73 3.56
CA TRP A 120 0.33 -10.30 2.45
C TRP A 120 0.22 -9.50 1.15
N ILE A 121 -0.97 -8.96 0.82
CA ILE A 121 -1.18 -8.13 -0.38
C ILE A 121 -0.34 -6.85 -0.29
N TYR A 122 -0.30 -6.22 0.88
CA TYR A 122 0.51 -5.03 1.13
C TYR A 122 2.01 -5.34 1.03
N LEU A 123 2.46 -6.43 1.66
CA LEU A 123 3.87 -6.85 1.64
C LEU A 123 4.32 -7.25 0.23
N ALA A 124 3.50 -7.98 -0.52
CA ALA A 124 3.80 -8.36 -1.89
C ALA A 124 3.91 -7.14 -2.81
N SER A 125 2.97 -6.19 -2.69
CA SER A 125 3.03 -4.94 -3.45
C SER A 125 4.28 -4.13 -3.15
N ALA A 126 4.61 -3.99 -1.86
CA ALA A 126 5.82 -3.36 -1.38
C ALA A 126 7.09 -4.03 -1.93
N ALA A 127 7.19 -5.36 -1.85
CA ALA A 127 8.34 -6.11 -2.31
C ALA A 127 8.55 -5.97 -3.83
N ILE A 128 7.51 -6.15 -4.62
CA ILE A 128 7.57 -6.04 -6.09
C ILE A 128 8.05 -4.64 -6.48
N THR A 129 7.42 -3.60 -5.95
CA THR A 129 7.74 -2.22 -6.31
C THR A 129 9.14 -1.82 -5.85
N LEU A 130 9.58 -2.26 -4.66
CA LEU A 130 10.92 -1.98 -4.15
C LEU A 130 12.00 -2.61 -5.03
N VAL A 131 11.84 -3.87 -5.44
CA VAL A 131 12.80 -4.56 -6.31
C VAL A 131 12.86 -3.89 -7.68
N VAL A 132 11.71 -3.64 -8.31
CA VAL A 132 11.64 -3.01 -9.63
C VAL A 132 12.27 -1.61 -9.59
N PHE A 133 11.93 -0.79 -8.60
CA PHE A 133 12.47 0.56 -8.51
C PHE A 133 13.92 0.61 -8.05
N ALA A 134 14.43 -0.40 -7.34
CA ALA A 134 15.86 -0.52 -7.07
C ALA A 134 16.65 -0.73 -8.37
N LEU A 135 16.12 -1.51 -9.31
CA LEU A 135 16.72 -1.70 -10.64
C LEU A 135 16.63 -0.43 -11.49
N ILE A 136 15.47 0.24 -11.51
CA ILE A 136 15.28 1.52 -12.23
C ILE A 136 16.23 2.58 -11.67
N ARG A 137 16.38 2.65 -10.34
CA ARG A 137 17.25 3.63 -9.67
C ARG A 137 18.70 3.54 -10.17
N ARG A 138 19.22 2.32 -10.38
CA ARG A 138 20.56 2.09 -10.92
C ARG A 138 20.72 2.65 -12.34
N ARG A 139 19.65 2.63 -13.15
CA ARG A 139 19.66 3.14 -14.53
C ARG A 139 19.53 4.66 -14.62
N TRP A 140 19.05 5.31 -13.57
CA TRP A 140 18.81 6.76 -13.51
C TRP A 140 19.97 7.56 -12.92
N ALA A 141 20.88 6.87 -12.24
CA ALA A 141 22.18 7.38 -11.78
C ALA A 141 22.95 7.98 -12.96
#